data_AF-A0A8E2VK06-F1
#
_entry.id   AF-A0A8E2VK06-F1
#
_cell.length_a   1.000
_cell.length_b   1.000
_cell.length_c   1.000
_cell.angle_alpha   90.00
_cell.angle_beta   90.00
_cell.angle_gamma   90.00
#
_symmetry.space_group_name_H-M   'P 1'
#
loop_
_entity.id
_entity.type
_entity.pdbx_description
1 polymer ?
#
loop_
_entity_poly.entity_id
_entity_poly.type
_entity_poly.pdbx_seq_one_letter_code
_entity_poly.pdbx_strand_id
1 'polypeptide(L)'
;MLQVLAEAAASCLIEHTVQSAILGVASGRSTSRVSRLILSRPRCTLVRIADVARSTSLPDNPTETVRRMAQIASGPSWRLFAPIVLSSREAAETLRREPGIATAHAFFPRLTRVLMTTAPWEPGESMIHDSIPAEDQAMVAAFHTAADVPANVIDDGVGRLRPTLPPGPCRSHSRSCARCPA
;
A
#
# COMPACT_ATOMS: atom_id res chain seq x y z
N MET A 1 -2.68 -20.54 12.12
CA MET A 1 -1.56 -20.17 11.23
C MET A 1 -1.29 -18.67 11.22
N LEU A 2 -2.24 -17.81 10.83
CA LEU A 2 -2.03 -16.36 10.74
C LEU A 2 -1.59 -15.67 12.05
N GLN A 3 -2.04 -16.18 13.20
CA GLN A 3 -1.65 -15.66 14.53
C GLN A 3 -0.15 -15.80 14.80
N VAL A 4 0.42 -16.99 14.57
CA VAL A 4 1.86 -17.27 14.79
C VAL A 4 2.73 -16.40 13.89
N LEU A 5 2.31 -16.21 12.63
CA LEU A 5 3.01 -15.31 11.71
C LEU A 5 2.94 -13.84 12.18
N ALA A 6 1.79 -13.43 12.70
CA ALA A 6 1.62 -12.07 13.21
C ALA A 6 2.49 -11.81 14.46
N GLU A 7 2.61 -12.79 15.35
CA GLU A 7 3.48 -12.75 16.53
C GLU A 7 4.96 -12.69 16.12
N ALA A 8 5.39 -13.57 15.22
CA ALA A 8 6.77 -13.56 14.72
C ALA A 8 7.13 -12.23 14.03
N ALA A 9 6.22 -11.69 13.21
CA ALA A 9 6.42 -10.40 12.56
C ALA A 9 6.46 -9.24 13.56
N ALA A 10 5.63 -9.28 14.61
CA ALA A 10 5.66 -8.27 15.67
C ALA A 10 6.99 -8.30 16.43
N SER A 11 7.46 -9.47 16.84
CA SER A 11 8.76 -9.64 17.51
C SER A 11 9.92 -9.18 16.64
N CYS A 12 9.95 -9.61 15.37
CA CYS A 12 10.98 -9.18 14.41
C CYS A 12 10.99 -7.65 14.23
N LEU A 13 9.81 -7.01 14.13
CA LEU A 13 9.73 -5.56 14.01
C LEU A 13 10.27 -4.86 15.26
N ILE A 14 9.94 -5.35 16.46
CA ILE A 14 10.43 -4.79 17.73
C ILE A 14 11.96 -4.89 17.79
N GLU A 15 12.52 -6.06 17.48
CA GLU A 15 13.97 -6.31 17.51
C GLU A 15 14.75 -5.42 16.53
N HIS A 16 14.19 -5.16 15.35
CA HIS A 16 14.90 -4.47 14.26
C HIS A 16 14.58 -2.97 14.16
N THR A 17 13.67 -2.45 15.00
CA THR A 17 13.30 -1.04 15.01
C THR A 17 14.08 -0.29 16.09
N VAL A 18 15.05 0.50 15.65
CA VAL A 18 15.84 1.39 16.52
C VAL A 18 15.20 2.78 16.64
N GLN A 19 15.68 3.59 17.60
CA GLN A 19 15.14 4.93 17.86
C GLN A 19 15.25 5.90 16.66
N SER A 20 16.17 5.68 15.73
CA SER A 20 16.30 6.49 14.51
C SER A 20 15.53 5.94 13.31
N ALA A 21 14.80 4.83 13.47
CA ALA A 21 14.10 4.20 12.37
C ALA A 21 12.94 5.09 11.86
N ILE A 22 12.82 5.15 10.55
CA ILE A 22 11.63 5.63 9.85
C ILE A 22 10.92 4.39 9.33
N LEU A 23 9.78 4.06 9.94
CA LEU A 23 8.99 2.87 9.68
C LEU A 23 7.82 3.21 8.74
N GLY A 24 7.86 2.67 7.53
CA GLY A 24 6.75 2.68 6.59
C GLY A 24 5.74 1.59 6.95
N VAL A 25 4.45 1.92 6.93
CA VAL A 25 3.40 0.91 7.12
C VAL A 25 2.31 1.01 6.06
N ALA A 26 2.02 -0.13 5.43
CA ALA A 26 0.94 -0.27 4.46
C ALA A 26 -0.33 -0.86 5.10
N SER A 27 -1.48 -0.51 4.53
CA SER A 27 -2.77 -1.08 4.94
C SER A 27 -2.87 -2.55 4.56
N GLY A 28 -3.45 -3.37 5.44
CA GLY A 28 -3.64 -4.80 5.21
C GLY A 28 -4.23 -5.52 6.41
N ARG A 29 -4.97 -6.60 6.15
CA ARG A 29 -5.57 -7.46 7.18
C ARG A 29 -4.51 -7.99 8.14
N SER A 30 -3.40 -8.51 7.63
CA SER A 30 -2.31 -9.05 8.45
C SER A 30 -1.50 -7.95 9.13
N THR A 31 -1.26 -6.81 8.46
CA THR A 31 -0.63 -5.62 9.10
C THR A 31 -1.42 -5.18 10.34
N SER A 32 -2.75 -5.15 10.25
CA SER A 32 -3.61 -4.81 11.39
C SER A 32 -3.47 -5.81 12.56
N ARG A 33 -3.32 -7.09 12.27
CA ARG A 33 -3.08 -8.11 13.32
C ARG A 33 -1.71 -7.93 13.96
N VAL A 34 -0.65 -7.77 13.17
CA VAL A 34 0.71 -7.49 13.67
C VAL A 34 0.71 -6.25 14.55
N SER A 35 0.02 -5.18 14.13
CA SER A 35 -0.04 -3.93 14.89
C SER A 35 -0.64 -4.07 16.29
N ARG A 36 -1.53 -5.05 16.51
CA ARG A 36 -2.16 -5.28 17.82
C ARG A 36 -1.25 -6.00 18.80
N LEU A 37 -0.23 -6.69 18.29
CA LEU A 37 0.68 -7.52 19.09
C LEU A 37 1.92 -6.76 19.54
N ILE A 38 2.17 -5.57 18.98
CA ILE A 38 3.30 -4.74 19.39
C ILE A 38 2.92 -3.98 20.66
N LEU A 39 3.46 -4.43 21.80
CA LEU A 39 3.18 -3.84 23.11
C LEU A 39 4.30 -2.92 23.60
N SER A 40 5.54 -3.18 23.17
CA SER A 40 6.71 -2.34 23.47
C SER A 40 6.80 -1.18 22.48
N ARG A 41 7.24 -0.01 22.97
CA ARG A 41 7.27 1.22 22.18
C ARG A 41 8.66 1.56 21.65
N PRO A 42 9.06 1.12 20.44
CA PRO A 42 10.28 1.62 19.81
C PRO A 42 10.08 3.11 19.52
N ARG A 43 11.00 3.97 19.97
CA ARG A 43 10.93 5.43 19.73
C ARG A 43 11.24 5.75 18.26
N CYS A 44 10.34 5.48 17.31
CA CYS A 44 10.61 5.64 15.87
C CYS A 44 9.66 6.65 15.20
N THR A 45 9.99 7.06 13.98
CA THR A 45 9.06 7.85 13.14
C THR A 45 8.20 6.90 12.32
N LEU A 46 6.89 7.11 12.30
CA LEU A 46 5.96 6.29 11.54
C LEU A 46 5.43 7.05 10.32
N VAL A 47 5.40 6.37 9.16
CA VAL A 47 4.91 6.91 7.89
C VAL A 47 3.93 5.91 7.27
N ARG A 48 2.71 6.34 6.97
CA ARG A 48 1.77 5.54 6.18
C ARG A 48 2.12 5.64 4.70
N ILE A 49 2.34 4.50 4.05
CA ILE A 49 2.85 4.46 2.67
C ILE A 49 1.80 4.05 1.63
N ALA A 50 0.68 3.47 2.09
CA ALA A 50 -0.39 3.00 1.22
C ALA A 50 -1.74 2.93 1.96
N ASP A 51 -2.78 3.46 1.32
CA ASP A 51 -4.16 3.39 1.83
C ASP A 51 -5.13 2.90 0.75
N VAL A 52 -6.04 2.00 1.11
CA VAL A 52 -7.05 1.50 0.16
C VAL A 52 -8.38 2.14 0.53
N ALA A 53 -8.83 3.09 -0.28
CA ALA A 53 -10.05 3.86 -0.01
C ALA A 53 -11.36 3.07 -0.23
N ARG A 54 -11.30 1.87 -0.84
CA ARG A 54 -12.48 1.17 -1.38
C ARG A 54 -12.67 -0.29 -0.92
N SER A 55 -12.12 -0.67 0.23
CA SER A 55 -12.39 -2.01 0.78
C SER A 55 -13.62 -1.97 1.71
N THR A 56 -14.77 -2.45 1.23
CA THR A 56 -15.98 -2.69 2.04
C THR A 56 -15.83 -3.84 3.04
N SER A 57 -14.74 -4.61 2.95
CA SER A 57 -14.49 -5.84 3.69
C SER A 57 -13.47 -5.72 4.84
N LEU A 58 -13.01 -4.52 5.18
CA LEU A 58 -12.08 -4.36 6.31
C LEU A 58 -12.86 -4.48 7.65
N PRO A 59 -12.63 -5.54 8.46
CA PRO A 59 -13.29 -5.68 9.76
C PRO A 59 -12.80 -4.62 10.77
N ASP A 60 -11.64 -4.01 10.49
CA ASP A 60 -10.96 -3.07 11.38
C ASP A 60 -10.74 -1.74 10.68
N ASN A 61 -11.09 -0.66 11.38
CA ASN A 61 -10.87 0.70 10.91
C ASN A 61 -9.37 0.91 10.60
N PRO A 62 -8.97 1.21 9.35
CA PRO A 62 -7.58 1.43 8.99
C PRO A 62 -6.95 2.58 9.80
N THR A 63 -7.76 3.56 10.20
CA THR A 63 -7.37 4.65 11.10
C THR A 63 -7.00 4.14 12.49
N GLU A 64 -7.71 3.13 13.00
CA GLU A 64 -7.44 2.53 14.32
C GLU A 64 -6.14 1.75 14.31
N THR A 65 -5.87 1.02 13.21
CA THR A 65 -4.59 0.32 13.02
C THR A 65 -3.43 1.32 13.01
N VAL A 66 -3.55 2.43 12.29
CA VAL A 66 -2.53 3.50 12.26
C VAL A 66 -2.40 4.18 13.62
N ARG A 67 -3.51 4.49 14.29
CA ARG A 67 -3.50 5.10 15.61
C ARG A 67 -2.76 4.21 16.61
N ARG A 68 -3.02 2.90 16.60
CA ARG A 68 -2.30 1.93 17.43
C ARG A 68 -0.83 1.90 17.11
N MET A 69 -0.46 1.83 15.82
CA MET A 69 0.95 1.82 15.43
C MET A 69 1.68 3.13 15.75
N ALA A 70 0.99 4.28 15.67
CA ALA A 70 1.55 5.56 16.09
C ALA A 70 1.74 5.61 17.62
N GLN A 71 0.82 5.05 18.40
CA GLN A 71 0.96 4.89 19.85
C GLN A 71 2.11 3.95 20.23
N ILE A 72 2.40 2.95 19.38
CA ILE A 72 3.56 2.08 19.49
C ILE A 72 4.86 2.86 19.23
N ALA A 73 4.92 3.68 18.18
CA ALA A 73 6.15 4.37 17.78
C ALA A 73 6.66 5.45 18.77
N SER A 74 5.83 5.95 19.70
CA SER A 74 6.17 7.06 20.63
C SER A 74 6.80 8.31 19.97
N GLY A 75 6.65 8.48 18.66
CA GLY A 75 7.28 9.51 17.85
C GLY A 75 6.32 10.09 16.82
N PRO A 76 6.81 10.97 15.91
CA PRO A 76 5.98 11.61 14.91
C PRO A 76 5.31 10.59 13.97
N SER A 77 4.04 10.83 13.64
CA SER A 77 3.27 10.01 12.70
C SER A 77 2.81 10.81 11.50
N TRP A 78 3.17 10.39 10.29
CA TRP A 78 2.78 11.00 9.02
C TRP A 78 1.76 10.11 8.31
N ARG A 79 0.66 10.71 7.84
CA ARG A 79 -0.43 9.99 7.19
C ARG A 79 -0.53 10.40 5.73
N LEU A 80 -0.65 9.39 4.87
CA LEU A 80 -1.02 9.56 3.47
C LEU A 80 -2.55 9.45 3.35
N PHE A 81 -3.23 10.56 3.07
CA PHE A 81 -4.67 10.61 2.83
C PHE A 81 -4.95 10.54 1.33
N ALA A 82 -4.55 9.44 0.69
CA ALA A 82 -4.74 9.23 -0.74
C ALA A 82 -5.11 7.78 -1.03
N PRO A 83 -6.08 7.52 -1.91
CA PRO A 83 -6.32 6.18 -2.44
C PRO A 83 -5.09 5.63 -3.17
N ILE A 84 -4.81 4.34 -2.98
CA ILE A 84 -3.74 3.62 -3.69
C ILE A 84 -4.04 3.44 -5.18
N VAL A 85 -5.32 3.38 -5.54
CA VAL A 85 -5.82 3.31 -6.92
C VAL A 85 -6.60 4.59 -7.20
N LEU A 86 -6.24 5.27 -8.28
CA LEU A 86 -6.91 6.46 -8.77
C LEU A 86 -7.41 6.24 -10.18
N SER A 87 -8.49 6.91 -10.54
CA SER A 87 -9.19 6.77 -11.82
C SER A 87 -8.41 7.33 -13.00
N SER A 88 -7.45 8.23 -12.77
CA SER A 88 -6.64 8.82 -13.83
C SER A 88 -5.26 9.26 -13.33
N ARG A 89 -4.33 9.38 -14.28
CA ARG A 89 -3.00 9.97 -14.04
C ARG A 89 -3.11 11.42 -13.57
N GLU A 90 -4.05 12.19 -14.14
CA GLU A 90 -4.29 13.58 -13.75
C GLU A 90 -4.74 13.69 -12.29
N ALA A 91 -5.65 12.83 -11.84
CA ALA A 91 -6.05 12.77 -10.43
C ALA A 91 -4.86 12.43 -9.52
N ALA A 92 -3.98 11.52 -9.95
CA ALA A 92 -2.75 11.19 -9.22
C ALA A 92 -1.77 12.36 -9.16
N GLU A 93 -1.57 13.08 -10.25
CA GLU A 93 -0.68 14.26 -10.28
C GLU A 93 -1.23 15.41 -9.43
N THR A 94 -2.53 15.65 -9.47
CA THR A 94 -3.19 16.64 -8.61
C THR A 94 -3.04 16.28 -7.13
N LEU A 95 -3.37 15.04 -6.75
CA LEU A 95 -3.23 14.60 -5.36
C LEU A 95 -1.77 14.61 -4.88
N ARG A 96 -0.79 14.29 -5.73
CA ARG A 96 0.64 14.38 -5.35
C ARG A 96 1.09 15.79 -4.98
N ARG A 97 0.43 16.83 -5.50
CA ARG A 97 0.74 18.23 -5.20
C ARG A 97 0.06 18.74 -3.92
N GLU A 98 -0.95 18.03 -3.41
CA GLU A 98 -1.59 18.40 -2.15
C GLU A 98 -0.56 18.40 -1.00
N PRO A 99 -0.44 19.48 -0.22
CA PRO A 99 0.65 19.64 0.75
C PRO A 99 0.81 18.47 1.72
N GLY A 100 -0.30 17.90 2.21
CA GLY A 100 -0.27 16.75 3.11
C GLY A 100 0.26 15.47 2.44
N ILE A 101 -0.11 15.24 1.19
CA ILE A 101 0.34 14.08 0.40
C ILE A 101 1.80 14.26 -0.01
N ALA A 102 2.18 15.43 -0.50
CA ALA A 102 3.55 15.77 -0.86
C ALA A 102 4.51 15.58 0.35
N THR A 103 4.09 16.01 1.53
CA THR A 103 4.88 15.85 2.76
C THR A 103 5.05 14.38 3.13
N ALA A 104 3.99 13.57 3.07
CA ALA A 104 4.09 12.13 3.32
C ALA A 104 4.98 11.43 2.29
N HIS A 105 4.86 11.79 1.01
CA HIS A 105 5.69 11.26 -0.08
C HIS A 105 7.18 11.57 0.10
N ALA A 106 7.53 12.74 0.66
CA ALA A 106 8.92 13.11 0.92
C ALA A 106 9.64 12.16 1.91
N PHE A 107 8.90 11.36 2.68
CA PHE A 107 9.47 10.33 3.54
C PHE A 107 9.78 9.02 2.83
N PHE A 108 9.22 8.75 1.66
CA PHE A 108 9.38 7.48 0.95
C PHE A 108 10.86 7.11 0.69
N PRO A 109 11.71 8.01 0.16
CA PRO A 109 13.14 7.71 -0.01
C PRO A 109 13.91 7.62 1.32
N ARG A 110 13.29 7.98 2.44
CA ARG A 110 13.91 8.00 3.78
C ARG A 110 13.49 6.80 4.64
N LEU A 111 12.59 5.95 4.14
CA LEU A 111 12.12 4.78 4.88
C LEU A 111 13.29 3.82 5.13
N THR A 112 13.44 3.39 6.38
CA THR A 112 14.49 2.44 6.79
C THR A 112 13.95 1.02 6.97
N ARG A 113 12.66 0.91 7.26
CA ARG A 113 11.93 -0.34 7.50
C ARG A 113 10.53 -0.20 6.92
N VAL A 114 9.96 -1.30 6.43
CA VAL A 114 8.58 -1.33 5.92
C VAL A 114 7.86 -2.56 6.46
N LEU A 115 6.70 -2.35 7.06
CA LEU A 115 5.73 -3.40 7.34
C LEU A 115 4.63 -3.37 6.27
N MET A 116 4.53 -4.46 5.52
CA MET A 116 3.54 -4.62 4.46
C MET A 116 3.12 -6.09 4.35
N THR A 117 2.05 -6.33 3.61
CA THR A 117 1.54 -7.66 3.28
C THR A 117 1.56 -7.87 1.79
N THR A 118 1.63 -9.12 1.39
CA THR A 118 1.38 -9.55 0.01
C THR A 118 0.12 -10.40 0.01
N ALA A 119 -0.66 -10.32 -1.05
CA ALA A 119 -1.89 -11.11 -1.20
C ALA A 119 -1.96 -11.71 -2.61
N PRO A 120 -2.48 -12.94 -2.77
CA PRO A 120 -2.79 -13.48 -4.09
C PRO A 120 -3.68 -12.53 -4.89
N TRP A 121 -3.47 -12.46 -6.20
CA TRP A 121 -4.33 -11.68 -7.11
C TRP A 121 -5.64 -12.41 -7.37
N GLU A 122 -6.48 -12.50 -6.34
CA GLU A 122 -7.74 -13.25 -6.36
C GLU A 122 -8.86 -12.46 -5.66
N PRO A 123 -10.14 -12.67 -6.08
CA PRO A 123 -11.28 -12.04 -5.43
C PRO A 123 -11.33 -12.34 -3.93
N GLY A 124 -11.50 -11.31 -3.09
CA GLY A 124 -11.56 -11.47 -1.64
C GLY A 124 -10.21 -11.66 -0.95
N GLU A 125 -9.12 -11.80 -1.70
CA GLU A 125 -7.74 -11.85 -1.20
C GLU A 125 -7.02 -10.51 -1.41
N SER A 126 -7.06 -9.99 -2.65
CA SER A 126 -6.42 -8.74 -3.03
C SER A 126 -7.37 -7.56 -2.86
N MET A 127 -7.03 -6.64 -1.95
CA MET A 127 -7.78 -5.38 -1.80
C MET A 127 -7.66 -4.48 -3.03
N ILE A 128 -6.59 -4.63 -3.82
CA ILE A 128 -6.39 -3.85 -5.04
C ILE A 128 -7.29 -4.41 -6.14
N HIS A 129 -7.25 -5.73 -6.36
CA HIS A 129 -8.14 -6.45 -7.28
C HIS A 129 -9.60 -6.07 -7.04
N ASP A 130 -10.04 -6.12 -5.77
CA ASP A 130 -11.44 -5.85 -5.41
C ASP A 130 -11.82 -4.36 -5.52
N SER A 131 -10.84 -3.46 -5.64
CA SER A 131 -11.07 -2.01 -5.71
C SER A 131 -11.14 -1.44 -7.13
N ILE A 132 -10.79 -2.24 -8.15
CA ILE A 132 -10.73 -1.83 -9.55
C ILE A 132 -11.83 -2.50 -10.39
N PRO A 133 -12.23 -1.90 -11.53
CA PRO A 133 -13.20 -2.51 -12.45
C PRO A 133 -12.74 -3.86 -13.00
N ALA A 134 -13.70 -4.74 -13.36
CA ALA A 134 -13.41 -6.07 -13.92
C ALA A 134 -12.55 -6.03 -15.20
N GLU A 135 -12.68 -4.97 -16.02
CA GLU A 135 -11.81 -4.75 -17.18
C GLU A 135 -10.34 -4.58 -16.79
N ASP A 136 -10.07 -3.84 -15.71
CA ASP A 136 -8.74 -3.60 -15.21
C ASP A 136 -8.20 -4.85 -14.50
N GLN A 137 -9.06 -5.62 -13.80
CA GLN A 137 -8.70 -6.93 -13.25
C GLN A 137 -8.20 -7.90 -14.34
N ALA A 138 -8.94 -8.01 -15.44
CA ALA A 138 -8.59 -8.86 -16.57
C ALA A 138 -7.29 -8.40 -17.27
N MET A 139 -7.11 -7.09 -17.42
CA MET A 139 -5.88 -6.51 -17.97
C MET A 139 -4.66 -6.86 -17.09
N VAL A 140 -4.78 -6.76 -15.77
CA VAL A 140 -3.68 -7.10 -14.84
C VAL A 140 -3.41 -8.60 -14.84
N ALA A 141 -4.46 -9.43 -14.91
CA ALA A 141 -4.33 -10.89 -14.99
C ALA A 141 -3.59 -11.35 -16.26
N ALA A 142 -3.75 -10.64 -17.39
CA ALA A 142 -3.05 -10.94 -18.64
C ALA A 142 -1.51 -10.84 -18.54
N PHE A 143 -0.98 -10.25 -17.47
CA PHE A 143 0.46 -10.20 -17.19
C PHE A 143 0.95 -11.33 -16.29
N HIS A 144 0.16 -12.40 -16.11
CA HIS A 144 0.48 -13.52 -15.23
C HIS A 144 0.74 -13.07 -13.78
N THR A 145 -0.10 -12.15 -13.31
CA THR A 145 0.02 -11.59 -11.95
C THR A 145 -0.29 -12.67 -10.91
N ALA A 146 0.67 -12.96 -10.03
CA ALA A 146 0.52 -13.91 -8.95
C ALA A 146 0.02 -13.25 -7.66
N ALA A 147 0.51 -12.04 -7.37
CA ALA A 147 0.22 -11.35 -6.10
C ALA A 147 0.25 -9.83 -6.24
N ASP A 148 -0.41 -9.15 -5.31
CA ASP A 148 -0.19 -7.73 -5.07
C ASP A 148 0.70 -7.46 -3.85
N VAL A 149 1.41 -6.34 -3.95
CA VAL A 149 2.12 -5.63 -2.89
C VAL A 149 1.56 -4.22 -2.91
N PRO A 150 1.52 -3.46 -1.80
CA PRO A 150 0.99 -2.10 -1.84
C PRO A 150 1.50 -1.28 -3.04
N ALA A 151 0.56 -0.89 -3.91
CA ALA A 151 0.72 -0.13 -5.15
C ALA A 151 1.47 -0.82 -6.31
N ASN A 152 1.79 -2.12 -6.20
CA ASN A 152 2.52 -2.89 -7.20
C ASN A 152 1.95 -4.32 -7.33
N VAL A 153 2.17 -4.95 -8.47
CA VAL A 153 1.89 -6.37 -8.68
C VAL A 153 3.17 -7.14 -8.97
N ILE A 154 3.17 -8.42 -8.60
CA ILE A 154 4.26 -9.36 -8.85
C ILE A 154 3.78 -10.39 -9.88
N ASP A 155 4.55 -10.57 -10.95
CA ASP A 155 4.32 -11.64 -11.93
C ASP A 155 4.82 -13.02 -11.42
N ASP A 156 4.24 -14.10 -11.97
CA ASP A 156 4.58 -15.50 -11.65
C ASP A 156 5.94 -15.97 -12.21
N GLY A 157 6.64 -15.08 -12.92
CA GLY A 157 7.99 -15.28 -13.46
C GLY A 157 9.09 -14.95 -12.46
N VAL A 158 10.08 -14.15 -12.86
CA VAL A 158 11.25 -13.76 -12.02
C VAL A 158 10.87 -12.76 -10.91
N GLY A 159 9.60 -12.70 -10.49
CA GLY A 159 9.09 -11.82 -9.45
C GLY A 159 9.26 -10.34 -9.78
N ARG A 160 9.03 -9.92 -11.03
CA ARG A 160 9.18 -8.50 -11.39
C ARG A 160 8.03 -7.69 -10.81
N LEU A 161 8.38 -6.60 -10.12
CA LEU A 161 7.42 -5.58 -9.71
C LEU A 161 6.94 -4.81 -10.94
N ARG A 162 5.63 -4.77 -11.12
CA ARG A 162 4.97 -3.92 -12.10
C ARG A 162 4.00 -2.98 -11.40
N PRO A 163 3.81 -1.75 -11.90
CA PRO A 163 2.70 -0.93 -11.45
C PRO A 163 1.39 -1.69 -11.62
N THR A 164 0.51 -1.62 -10.62
CA THR A 164 -0.81 -2.27 -10.62
C THR A 164 -1.67 -1.87 -11.83
N LEU A 165 -1.43 -0.69 -12.38
CA LEU A 165 -2.04 -0.20 -13.61
C LEU A 165 -0.96 0.49 -14.45
N PRO A 166 -0.86 0.21 -15.76
CA PRO A 166 -0.05 1.05 -16.64
C PRO A 166 -0.59 2.50 -16.60
N PRO A 167 0.24 3.54 -16.83
CA PRO A 167 -0.25 4.89 -17.03
C PRO A 167 -1.24 4.85 -18.20
N GLY A 168 -2.53 5.02 -17.89
CA GLY A 168 -3.60 4.67 -18.83
C GLY A 168 -3.46 5.40 -20.17
N PRO A 169 -3.82 4.76 -21.30
CA PRO A 169 -4.00 5.48 -22.55
C PRO A 169 -5.10 6.52 -22.37
N CYS A 170 -4.95 7.71 -22.98
CA CYS A 170 -5.98 8.74 -23.00
C CYS A 170 -7.35 8.13 -23.37
N ARG A 171 -8.23 7.97 -22.38
CA ARG A 171 -9.59 7.46 -22.56
C ARG A 171 -10.50 8.59 -23.08
N SER A 172 -10.15 9.21 -24.21
CA SER A 172 -11.11 9.99 -24.98
C SER A 172 -11.64 9.12 -26.12
N HIS A 173 -12.95 8.86 -26.11
CA HIS A 173 -13.66 8.07 -27.12
C HIS A 173 -13.78 8.78 -28.48
N SER A 174 -12.78 9.56 -28.91
CA SER A 174 -12.73 10.15 -30.24
C SER A 174 -11.58 9.51 -31.04
N ARG A 175 -11.88 9.07 -32.27
CA ARG A 175 -10.99 8.33 -33.19
C ARG A 175 -9.78 9.15 -33.70
N SER A 176 -9.02 9.79 -32.82
CA SER A 176 -7.96 10.75 -33.18
C SER A 176 -6.59 10.48 -32.55
N CYS A 177 -6.39 9.41 -31.78
CA CYS A 177 -5.12 9.16 -31.08
C CYS A 177 -4.15 8.25 -31.86
N ALA A 178 -3.79 8.63 -33.09
CA ALA A 178 -2.69 7.98 -33.84
C ALA A 178 -1.30 8.62 -33.55
N ARG A 179 -1.14 9.39 -32.47
CA ARG A 179 0.09 10.16 -32.18
C ARG A 179 0.45 10.21 -30.69
N CYS A 180 0.83 9.09 -30.09
CA CYS A 180 1.70 9.12 -28.91
C CYS A 180 2.83 8.10 -29.10
N PRO A 181 4.11 8.52 -28.97
CA PRO A 181 5.25 7.62 -29.10
C PRO A 181 5.38 6.71 -27.87
N ALA A 182 5.98 5.54 -28.11
CA ALA A 182 6.25 4.48 -27.14
C ALA A 182 7.15 4.91 -25.96
#